data_AF-A0A4Q0VNA6-F1
#
_entry.id   AF-A0A4Q0VNA6-F1
#
_cell.length_a   1.000
_cell.length_b   1.000
_cell.length_c   1.000
_cell.angle_alpha   90.00
_cell.angle_beta   90.00
_cell.angle_gamma   90.00
#
_symmetry.space_group_name_H-M   'P 1'
#
loop_
_entity.id
_entity.type
_entity.pdbx_description
1 polymer ?
#
loop_
_entity_poly.entity_id
_entity_poly.type
_entity_poly.pdbx_seq_one_letter_code
_entity_poly.pdbx_strand_id
1 'polypeptide(L)'
;MKYFKEMVIGALVISLILNVYLLTKMNEVENQVNYLSHDQSRIVQTVDNQTRNLQYTLDEFIREQSWISSIQMDLDGKNLPNGNALLNFDWHIKELLKDSEVVFHYKFGLDDQYRSVRAVDKGDGRFQATVPLEVSLGPEWYISFSGLGINEMEHREIEKIKEEQSSQHQHEIQYYVTVSNDDLLKSSEIRHEHIAYLGTQYYGLIEASGHRYDKGYYITVTKPHYYGENNISLSEVYLQKYKENRLLEEEKLTANENNGHYMDGVIVYEKNAPDEKFNYSRLVVRVVYSNGAEFERVLYSK
;
A
#
# COMPACT_ATOMS: atom_id res chain seq x y z
N MET A 1 -44.92 -4.78 67.41
CA MET A 1 -45.00 -5.02 65.94
C MET A 1 -45.34 -3.76 65.13
N LYS A 2 -46.25 -2.87 65.54
CA LYS A 2 -46.56 -1.62 64.80
C LYS A 2 -45.32 -0.74 64.53
N TYR A 3 -44.53 -0.47 65.57
CA TYR A 3 -43.32 0.37 65.45
C TYR A 3 -42.21 -0.24 64.56
N PHE A 4 -42.10 -1.57 64.48
CA PHE A 4 -41.14 -2.23 63.59
C PHE A 4 -41.52 -2.04 62.11
N LYS A 5 -42.81 -2.13 61.79
CA LYS A 5 -43.32 -1.88 60.43
C LYS A 5 -43.07 -0.44 60.01
N GLU A 6 -43.30 0.52 60.91
CA GLU A 6 -43.04 1.95 60.66
C GLU A 6 -41.55 2.24 60.44
N MET A 7 -40.65 1.62 61.23
CA MET A 7 -39.21 1.75 61.05
C MET A 7 -38.72 1.16 59.71
N VAL A 8 -39.23 -0.02 59.32
CA VAL A 8 -38.87 -0.65 58.03
C VAL A 8 -39.34 0.18 56.85
N ILE A 9 -40.54 0.77 56.94
CA ILE A 9 -41.05 1.69 55.91
C ILE A 9 -40.17 2.95 55.83
N GLY A 10 -39.78 3.53 56.97
CA GLY A 10 -38.88 4.69 57.00
C GLY A 10 -37.51 4.39 56.38
N ALA A 11 -36.90 3.25 56.71
CA ALA A 11 -35.63 2.84 56.12
C ALA A 11 -35.73 2.61 54.60
N LEU A 12 -36.82 2.02 54.11
CA LEU A 12 -37.08 1.85 52.68
C LEU A 12 -37.22 3.18 51.95
N VAL A 13 -37.94 4.15 52.53
CA VAL A 13 -38.08 5.49 51.93
C VAL A 13 -36.74 6.21 51.86
N ILE A 14 -35.93 6.15 52.91
CA ILE A 14 -34.58 6.75 52.93
C ILE A 14 -33.68 6.07 51.89
N SER A 15 -33.72 4.73 51.79
CA SER A 15 -32.95 3.98 50.78
C SER A 15 -33.38 4.36 49.36
N LEU A 16 -34.69 4.57 49.13
CA LEU A 16 -35.20 4.98 47.82
C LEU A 16 -34.71 6.39 47.45
N ILE A 17 -34.77 7.34 48.39
CA ILE A 17 -34.30 8.71 48.17
C ILE A 17 -32.80 8.72 47.86
N LEU A 18 -32.00 7.93 48.59
CA LEU A 18 -30.56 7.80 48.34
C LEU A 18 -30.28 7.25 46.93
N ASN A 19 -31.01 6.22 46.49
CA ASN A 19 -30.85 5.67 45.15
C ASN A 19 -31.22 6.67 44.05
N VAL A 20 -32.30 7.43 44.22
CA VAL A 20 -32.70 8.49 43.26
C VAL A 20 -31.65 9.61 43.22
N TYR A 21 -31.09 9.99 44.37
CA TYR A 21 -30.03 11.00 44.45
C TYR A 21 -28.75 10.52 43.76
N LEU A 22 -28.34 9.27 43.99
CA LEU A 22 -27.18 8.66 43.35
C LEU A 22 -27.34 8.58 41.83
N LEU A 23 -28.52 8.17 41.34
CA LEU A 23 -28.81 8.13 39.89
C LEU A 23 -28.73 9.52 39.26
N THR A 24 -29.26 10.54 39.93
CA THR A 24 -29.19 11.93 39.44
C THR A 24 -27.74 12.41 39.35
N LYS A 25 -26.92 12.13 40.38
CA LYS A 25 -25.50 12.50 40.39
C LYS A 25 -24.68 11.74 39.36
N MET A 26 -25.01 10.47 39.11
CA MET A 26 -24.33 9.67 38.08
C MET A 26 -24.60 10.21 36.68
N ASN A 27 -25.83 10.65 36.40
CA ASN A 27 -26.18 11.30 35.13
C ASN A 27 -25.44 12.64 34.96
N GLU A 28 -25.25 13.43 36.02
CA GLU A 28 -24.46 14.68 35.96
C GLU A 28 -22.98 14.39 35.64
N VAL A 29 -22.39 13.37 36.27
CA VAL A 29 -21.02 12.95 36.02
C VAL A 29 -20.85 12.41 34.59
N GLU A 30 -21.77 11.58 34.12
CA GLU A 30 -21.76 11.06 32.75
C GLU A 30 -21.82 12.19 31.72
N ASN A 31 -22.68 13.18 31.94
CA ASN A 31 -22.75 14.35 31.09
C ASN A 31 -21.43 15.15 31.10
N GLN A 32 -20.81 15.37 32.27
CA GLN A 32 -19.53 16.07 32.36
C GLN A 32 -18.38 15.30 31.69
N VAL A 33 -18.34 13.98 31.84
CA VAL A 33 -17.37 13.10 31.17
C VAL A 33 -17.57 13.16 29.65
N ASN A 34 -18.81 13.14 29.19
CA ASN A 34 -19.12 13.29 27.76
C ASN A 34 -18.65 14.66 27.24
N TYR A 35 -18.92 15.77 27.95
CA TYR A 35 -18.41 17.09 27.55
C TYR A 35 -16.88 17.15 27.51
N LEU A 36 -16.20 16.64 28.54
CA LEU A 36 -14.72 16.58 28.57
C LEU A 36 -14.16 15.75 27.41
N SER A 37 -14.78 14.62 27.09
CA SER A 37 -14.37 13.76 25.98
C SER A 37 -14.52 14.47 24.63
N HIS A 38 -15.59 15.25 24.44
CA HIS A 38 -15.80 16.02 23.22
C HIS A 38 -14.78 17.17 23.09
N ASP A 39 -14.45 17.85 24.18
CA ASP A 39 -13.45 18.93 24.17
C ASP A 39 -12.03 18.40 23.96
N GLN A 40 -11.69 17.26 24.57
CA GLN A 40 -10.42 16.58 24.34
C GLN A 40 -10.28 16.16 22.86
N SER A 41 -11.35 15.61 22.26
CA SER A 41 -11.35 15.28 20.82
C SER A 41 -11.14 16.51 19.94
N ARG A 42 -11.73 17.67 20.27
CA ARG A 42 -11.52 18.92 19.51
C ARG A 42 -10.11 19.47 19.67
N ILE A 43 -9.53 19.38 20.87
CA ILE A 43 -8.16 19.81 21.13
C ILE A 43 -7.18 18.95 20.32
N VAL A 44 -7.34 17.62 20.34
CA VAL A 44 -6.52 16.70 19.53
C VAL A 44 -6.62 17.05 18.04
N GLN A 45 -7.84 17.25 17.52
CA GLN A 45 -8.04 17.65 16.12
C GLN A 45 -7.39 19.01 15.79
N THR A 46 -7.42 19.96 16.72
CA THR A 46 -6.80 21.28 16.53
C THR A 46 -5.27 21.18 16.53
N VAL A 47 -4.70 20.40 17.44
CA VAL A 47 -3.26 20.12 17.51
C VAL A 47 -2.79 19.40 16.26
N ASP A 48 -3.54 18.41 15.77
CA ASP A 48 -3.24 17.70 14.52
C ASP A 48 -3.23 18.67 13.33
N ASN A 49 -4.23 19.55 13.23
CA ASN A 49 -4.31 20.54 12.16
C ASN A 49 -3.17 21.57 12.23
N GLN A 50 -2.81 22.05 13.42
CA GLN A 50 -1.68 22.97 13.62
C GLN A 50 -0.35 22.30 13.29
N THR A 51 -0.18 21.02 13.66
CA THR A 51 1.02 20.24 13.36
C THR A 51 1.19 20.04 11.86
N ARG A 52 0.11 19.71 11.13
CA ARG A 52 0.11 19.63 9.67
C ARG A 52 0.52 20.96 9.04
N ASN A 53 -0.04 22.07 9.50
CA ASN A 53 0.31 23.40 8.99
C ASN A 53 1.79 23.75 9.24
N LEU A 54 2.35 23.40 10.41
CA LEU A 54 3.76 23.60 10.71
C LEU A 54 4.66 22.75 9.80
N GLN A 55 4.28 21.50 9.52
CA GLN A 55 5.00 20.64 8.58
C GLN A 55 5.01 21.26 7.18
N TYR A 56 3.87 21.73 6.66
CA TYR A 56 3.81 22.40 5.37
C TYR A 56 4.69 23.65 5.28
N THR A 57 4.68 24.50 6.31
CA THR A 57 5.53 25.70 6.36
C THR A 57 7.01 25.34 6.43
N LEU A 58 7.39 24.31 7.19
CA LEU A 58 8.77 23.82 7.24
C LEU A 58 9.21 23.27 5.88
N ASP A 59 8.37 22.46 5.22
CA ASP A 59 8.65 21.93 3.89
C ASP A 59 8.80 23.06 2.85
N GLU A 60 7.97 24.10 2.95
CA GLU A 60 8.07 25.29 2.11
C GLU A 60 9.37 26.05 2.36
N PHE A 61 9.73 26.28 3.62
CA PHE A 61 10.99 26.93 3.99
C PHE A 61 12.21 26.15 3.48
N ILE A 62 12.19 24.82 3.62
CA ILE A 62 13.25 23.93 3.10
C ILE A 62 13.34 24.04 1.57
N ARG A 63 12.20 24.04 0.85
CA ARG A 63 12.19 24.23 -0.61
C ARG A 63 12.74 25.59 -1.05
N GLU A 64 12.40 26.66 -0.32
CA GLU A 64 12.87 28.01 -0.64
C GLU A 64 14.39 28.13 -0.48
N GLN A 65 14.93 27.61 0.61
CA GLN A 65 16.37 27.61 0.91
C GLN A 65 17.16 26.59 0.08
N SER A 66 16.50 25.60 -0.53
CA SER A 66 17.16 24.60 -1.37
C SER A 66 17.77 25.23 -2.63
N TRP A 67 19.05 24.92 -2.86
CA TRP A 67 19.80 25.33 -4.07
C TRP A 67 19.42 24.52 -5.32
N ILE A 68 18.69 23.41 -5.13
CA ILE A 68 18.18 22.51 -6.17
C ILE A 68 16.65 22.43 -6.11
N SER A 69 15.97 22.32 -7.26
CA SER A 69 14.53 22.08 -7.31
C SER A 69 14.18 20.68 -6.82
N SER A 70 12.88 20.39 -6.69
CA SER A 70 12.45 18.99 -6.61
C SER A 70 12.92 18.24 -7.85
N ILE A 71 13.42 17.02 -7.65
CA ILE A 71 13.78 16.11 -8.73
C ILE A 71 12.50 15.39 -9.15
N GLN A 72 12.13 15.52 -10.41
CA GLN A 72 10.99 14.83 -11.02
C GLN A 72 11.47 13.52 -11.62
N MET A 73 10.75 12.45 -11.38
CA MET A 73 11.01 11.13 -11.95
C MET A 73 9.94 10.78 -12.97
N ASP A 74 10.36 10.37 -14.16
CA ASP A 74 9.48 9.90 -15.23
C ASP A 74 10.00 8.58 -15.80
N LEU A 75 9.09 7.73 -16.25
CA LEU A 75 9.40 6.44 -16.87
C LEU A 75 9.36 6.61 -18.39
N ASP A 76 10.44 6.28 -19.10
CA ASP A 76 10.39 6.25 -20.56
C ASP A 76 9.58 5.03 -21.03
N GLY A 77 8.26 5.20 -21.14
CA GLY A 77 7.30 4.15 -21.48
C GLY A 77 7.42 3.60 -22.91
N LYS A 78 8.35 4.12 -23.73
CA LYS A 78 8.51 3.70 -25.13
C LYS A 78 9.22 2.35 -25.30
N ASN A 79 9.95 1.88 -24.29
CA ASN A 79 10.75 0.64 -24.37
C ASN A 79 10.64 -0.20 -23.10
N LEU A 80 9.57 -0.98 -22.97
CA LEU A 80 9.46 -2.03 -21.95
C LEU A 80 9.36 -3.48 -22.50
N PRO A 81 9.92 -3.85 -23.68
CA PRO A 81 10.07 -5.27 -23.97
C PRO A 81 11.23 -5.82 -23.13
N ASN A 82 10.91 -6.75 -22.21
CA ASN A 82 11.85 -7.52 -21.37
C ASN A 82 12.27 -6.94 -20.00
N GLY A 83 11.50 -6.03 -19.41
CA GLY A 83 11.70 -5.62 -18.00
C GLY A 83 12.88 -4.67 -17.75
N ASN A 84 13.50 -4.15 -18.80
CA ASN A 84 14.46 -3.06 -18.71
C ASN A 84 13.73 -1.75 -18.98
N ALA A 85 13.57 -0.92 -17.95
CA ALA A 85 13.00 0.42 -18.11
C ALA A 85 14.10 1.48 -17.96
N LEU A 86 13.85 2.69 -18.46
CA LEU A 86 14.71 3.84 -18.20
C LEU A 86 13.95 4.83 -17.35
N LEU A 87 14.52 5.17 -16.19
CA LEU A 87 14.03 6.26 -15.35
C LEU A 87 14.76 7.55 -15.72
N ASN A 88 13.99 8.57 -16.06
CA ASN A 88 14.49 9.91 -16.31
C ASN A 88 14.25 10.77 -15.07
N PHE A 89 15.33 11.36 -14.57
CA PHE A 89 15.32 12.30 -13.47
C PHE A 89 15.59 13.68 -14.01
N ASP A 90 14.71 14.64 -13.75
CA ASP A 90 14.79 16.02 -14.21
C ASP A 90 14.77 16.98 -13.01
N TRP A 91 15.71 17.92 -12.97
CA TRP A 91 15.77 18.94 -11.91
C TRP A 91 16.43 20.24 -12.39
N HIS A 92 16.31 21.29 -11.59
CA HIS A 92 16.93 22.59 -11.84
C HIS A 92 17.88 22.96 -10.69
N ILE A 93 19.02 23.55 -11.02
CA ILE A 93 19.99 24.10 -10.06
C ILE A 93 19.91 25.63 -10.14
N LYS A 94 19.57 26.28 -9.03
CA LYS A 94 19.34 27.74 -8.99
C LYS A 94 20.64 28.54 -9.13
N GLU A 95 21.73 28.03 -8.55
CA GLU A 95 23.02 28.71 -8.47
C GLU A 95 24.15 27.77 -8.88
N LEU A 96 24.42 27.71 -10.18
CA LEU A 96 25.51 26.89 -10.74
C LEU A 96 26.73 27.76 -11.04
N LEU A 97 27.87 27.43 -10.44
CA LEU A 97 29.14 28.07 -10.78
C LEU A 97 29.63 27.55 -12.14
N LYS A 98 30.40 28.37 -12.86
CA LYS A 98 31.03 27.94 -14.12
C LYS A 98 31.90 26.70 -13.88
N ASP A 99 31.92 25.82 -14.87
CA ASP A 99 32.72 24.61 -14.89
C ASP A 99 32.40 23.59 -13.78
N SER A 100 31.22 23.71 -13.15
CA SER A 100 30.76 22.73 -12.17
C SER A 100 30.39 21.40 -12.83
N GLU A 101 30.84 20.29 -12.25
CA GLU A 101 30.39 18.96 -12.59
C GLU A 101 29.14 18.60 -11.77
N VAL A 102 28.11 18.09 -12.45
CA VAL A 102 26.86 17.65 -11.83
C VAL A 102 26.73 16.14 -11.99
N VAL A 103 26.62 15.44 -10.87
CA VAL A 103 26.54 13.97 -10.83
C VAL A 103 25.30 13.55 -10.07
N PHE A 104 24.54 12.64 -10.68
CA PHE A 104 23.39 11.99 -10.06
C PHE A 104 23.83 10.66 -9.45
N HIS A 105 23.57 10.46 -8.17
CA HIS A 105 23.88 9.23 -7.45
C HIS A 105 22.59 8.50 -7.13
N TYR A 106 22.55 7.20 -7.37
CA TYR A 106 21.38 6.38 -7.11
C TYR A 106 21.75 4.98 -6.62
N LYS A 107 20.83 4.33 -5.91
CA LYS A 107 20.87 2.91 -5.62
C LYS A 107 19.47 2.34 -5.54
N PHE A 108 19.32 1.05 -5.87
CA PHE A 108 18.04 0.36 -5.85
C PHE A 108 17.95 -0.59 -4.66
N GLY A 109 16.83 -0.49 -3.97
CA GLY A 109 16.45 -1.29 -2.83
C GLY A 109 17.54 -1.50 -1.80
N LEU A 110 17.97 -2.76 -1.65
CA LEU A 110 18.98 -3.17 -0.67
C LEU A 110 20.43 -3.07 -1.19
N ASP A 111 20.67 -2.43 -2.34
CA ASP A 111 22.03 -2.19 -2.82
C ASP A 111 22.80 -1.37 -1.77
N ASP A 112 24.01 -1.84 -1.43
CA ASP A 112 24.88 -1.20 -0.43
C ASP A 112 25.60 0.03 -0.99
N GLN A 113 25.75 0.12 -2.31
CA GLN A 113 26.58 1.12 -2.98
C GLN A 113 25.78 1.99 -3.94
N TYR A 114 26.05 3.30 -3.87
CA TYR A 114 25.56 4.26 -4.87
C TYR A 114 26.32 4.09 -6.18
N ARG A 115 25.56 4.08 -7.27
CA ARG A 115 26.04 4.21 -8.64
C ARG A 115 25.91 5.68 -9.06
N SER A 116 26.81 6.12 -9.94
CA SER A 116 26.86 7.50 -10.36
C SER A 116 26.66 7.62 -11.87
N VAL A 117 25.83 8.56 -12.29
CA VAL A 117 25.63 8.95 -13.68
C VAL A 117 25.89 10.45 -13.80
N ARG A 118 26.68 10.83 -14.81
CA ARG A 118 26.89 12.23 -15.12
C ARG A 118 25.59 12.83 -15.66
N ALA A 119 25.16 13.92 -15.07
CA ALA A 119 23.95 14.61 -15.52
C ALA A 119 24.19 15.32 -16.85
N VAL A 120 23.19 15.31 -17.71
CA VAL A 120 23.18 16.01 -18.99
C VAL A 120 22.56 17.39 -18.77
N ASP A 121 23.32 18.43 -19.07
CA ASP A 121 22.84 19.82 -19.08
C ASP A 121 21.84 20.01 -20.24
N LYS A 122 20.64 20.48 -19.92
CA LYS A 122 19.57 20.79 -20.87
C LYS A 122 19.39 22.30 -21.10
N GLY A 123 20.25 23.13 -20.51
CA GLY A 123 20.17 24.59 -20.53
C GLY A 123 19.38 25.17 -19.36
N ASP A 124 19.56 26.47 -19.12
CA ASP A 124 18.83 27.24 -18.09
C ASP A 124 18.91 26.63 -16.66
N GLY A 125 20.04 25.99 -16.34
CA GLY A 125 20.26 25.32 -15.07
C GLY A 125 19.48 24.02 -14.91
N ARG A 126 18.82 23.52 -15.97
CA ARG A 126 18.11 22.23 -16.00
C ARG A 126 19.07 21.10 -16.31
N PHE A 127 18.98 20.04 -15.51
CA PHE A 127 19.78 18.83 -15.66
C PHE A 127 18.88 17.61 -15.74
N GLN A 128 19.37 16.60 -16.46
CA GLN A 128 18.70 15.32 -16.59
C GLN A 128 19.68 14.17 -16.36
N ALA A 129 19.26 13.13 -15.66
CA ALA A 129 19.96 11.85 -15.58
C ALA A 129 19.02 10.72 -16.02
N THR A 130 19.55 9.78 -16.81
CA THR A 130 18.83 8.58 -17.20
C THR A 130 19.48 7.39 -16.53
N VAL A 131 18.67 6.63 -15.80
CA VAL A 131 19.11 5.48 -15.01
C VAL A 131 18.44 4.22 -15.55
N PRO A 132 19.20 3.15 -15.86
CA PRO A 132 18.61 1.87 -16.18
C PRO A 132 17.95 1.28 -14.93
N LEU A 133 16.70 0.90 -15.09
CA LEU A 133 15.90 0.25 -14.07
C LEU A 133 15.79 -1.24 -14.43
N GLU A 134 16.52 -2.06 -13.68
CA GLU A 134 16.47 -3.53 -13.72
C GLU A 134 15.59 -4.03 -12.57
N VAL A 135 14.31 -3.63 -12.56
CA VAL A 135 13.36 -4.19 -11.57
C VAL A 135 12.27 -4.97 -12.26
N SER A 136 11.92 -6.09 -11.63
CA SER A 136 10.73 -6.87 -11.94
C SER A 136 9.49 -6.01 -11.66
N LEU A 137 9.03 -5.27 -12.68
CA LEU A 137 7.72 -4.63 -12.65
C LEU A 137 6.64 -5.70 -12.76
N GLY A 138 5.69 -5.69 -11.83
CA GLY A 138 4.52 -6.58 -11.85
C GLY A 138 3.28 -5.87 -11.35
N PRO A 139 2.10 -6.52 -11.48
CA PRO A 139 0.88 -5.96 -10.93
C PRO A 139 0.95 -5.92 -9.40
N GLU A 140 0.18 -5.00 -8.85
CA GLU A 140 -0.11 -4.99 -7.42
C GLU A 140 -1.15 -6.08 -7.12
N TRP A 141 -0.96 -6.79 -6.01
CA TRP A 141 -1.81 -7.93 -5.64
C TRP A 141 -2.57 -7.64 -4.35
N TYR A 142 -3.90 -7.75 -4.41
CA TYR A 142 -4.74 -7.81 -3.22
C TYR A 142 -5.27 -9.22 -3.05
N ILE A 143 -4.72 -9.95 -2.08
CA ILE A 143 -5.09 -11.35 -1.83
C ILE A 143 -5.96 -11.47 -0.59
N SER A 144 -7.08 -12.18 -0.71
CA SER A 144 -7.89 -12.60 0.42
C SER A 144 -8.27 -14.07 0.28
N PHE A 145 -8.29 -14.82 1.38
CA PHE A 145 -8.81 -16.19 1.36
C PHE A 145 -9.50 -16.50 2.68
N SER A 146 -10.79 -16.76 2.62
CA SER A 146 -11.69 -16.93 3.77
C SER A 146 -12.19 -18.39 3.86
N GLY A 147 -12.53 -18.84 5.07
CA GLY A 147 -12.92 -20.24 5.34
C GLY A 147 -11.92 -21.05 6.18
N LEU A 148 -11.02 -20.36 6.88
CA LEU A 148 -10.09 -20.91 7.85
C LEU A 148 -10.47 -20.42 9.26
N GLY A 149 -10.27 -21.23 10.29
CA GLY A 149 -10.64 -20.88 11.67
C GLY A 149 -9.98 -19.56 12.12
N ILE A 150 -10.60 -18.88 13.09
CA ILE A 150 -10.22 -17.55 13.58
C ILE A 150 -8.71 -17.42 13.88
N ASN A 151 -8.05 -18.49 14.32
CA ASN A 151 -6.62 -18.50 14.64
C ASN A 151 -5.68 -18.43 13.41
N GLU A 152 -6.13 -18.79 12.21
CA GLU A 152 -5.30 -18.72 10.99
C GLU A 152 -5.31 -17.33 10.36
N MET A 153 -6.27 -16.46 10.73
CA MET A 153 -6.28 -15.06 10.27
C MET A 153 -5.15 -14.24 10.91
N GLU A 154 -4.87 -14.43 12.21
CA GLU A 154 -3.78 -13.72 12.90
C GLU A 154 -2.39 -14.08 12.33
N HIS A 155 -2.14 -15.34 11.96
CA HIS A 155 -0.87 -15.73 11.34
C HIS A 155 -0.69 -15.13 9.93
N ARG A 156 -1.76 -14.99 9.16
CA ARG A 156 -1.72 -14.39 7.81
C ARG A 156 -1.52 -12.89 7.81
N GLU A 157 -2.07 -12.17 8.78
CA GLU A 157 -1.77 -10.74 8.94
C GLU A 157 -0.29 -10.53 9.28
N ILE A 158 0.28 -11.36 10.14
CA ILE A 158 1.71 -11.30 10.48
C ILE A 158 2.60 -11.64 9.28
N GLU A 159 2.24 -12.63 8.46
CA GLU A 159 2.97 -12.95 7.23
C GLU A 159 2.85 -11.87 6.15
N LYS A 160 1.65 -11.30 5.95
CA LYS A 160 1.46 -10.15 5.05
C LYS A 160 2.30 -8.96 5.46
N ILE A 161 2.33 -8.63 6.76
CA ILE A 161 3.15 -7.52 7.27
C ILE A 161 4.65 -7.79 7.04
N LYS A 162 5.13 -9.02 7.23
CA LYS A 162 6.53 -9.37 6.97
C LYS A 162 6.88 -9.36 5.49
N GLU A 163 6.00 -9.84 4.62
CA GLU A 163 6.20 -9.87 3.18
C GLU A 163 6.14 -8.45 2.60
N GLU A 164 5.18 -7.63 3.01
CA GLU A 164 5.07 -6.21 2.63
C GLU A 164 6.31 -5.42 3.08
N GLN A 165 6.76 -5.59 4.32
CA GLN A 165 7.98 -4.92 4.81
C GLN A 165 9.24 -5.34 4.04
N SER A 166 9.35 -6.62 3.66
CA SER A 166 10.50 -7.12 2.88
C SER A 166 10.44 -6.69 1.42
N SER A 167 9.24 -6.57 0.84
CA SER A 167 9.02 -6.13 -0.54
C SER A 167 9.19 -4.62 -0.73
N GLN A 168 8.79 -3.83 0.28
CA GLN A 168 8.88 -2.36 0.24
C GLN A 168 10.31 -1.88 -0.03
N HIS A 169 11.29 -2.51 0.61
CA HIS A 169 12.70 -2.16 0.43
C HIS A 169 13.25 -2.63 -0.92
N GLN A 170 12.65 -3.60 -1.61
CA GLN A 170 13.14 -4.03 -2.93
C GLN A 170 12.71 -3.07 -4.05
N HIS A 171 11.63 -2.33 -3.83
CA HIS A 171 11.06 -1.39 -4.79
C HIS A 171 11.27 0.06 -4.37
N GLU A 172 12.39 0.35 -3.70
CA GLU A 172 12.78 1.70 -3.33
C GLU A 172 13.95 2.15 -4.19
N ILE A 173 13.96 3.41 -4.62
CA ILE A 173 15.16 4.05 -5.16
C ILE A 173 15.60 5.15 -4.20
N GLN A 174 16.87 5.14 -3.85
CA GLN A 174 17.50 6.22 -3.08
C GLN A 174 18.41 7.00 -4.00
N TYR A 175 18.31 8.33 -3.98
CA TYR A 175 19.10 9.17 -4.88
C TYR A 175 19.42 10.55 -4.31
N TYR A 176 20.50 11.14 -4.79
CA TYR A 176 20.91 12.51 -4.49
C TYR A 176 21.77 13.07 -5.63
N VAL A 177 21.92 14.40 -5.65
CA VAL A 177 22.72 15.11 -6.65
C VAL A 177 23.91 15.78 -5.98
N THR A 178 25.10 15.64 -6.56
CA THR A 178 26.28 16.41 -6.17
C THR A 178 26.65 17.40 -7.26
N VAL A 179 27.05 18.59 -6.83
CA VAL A 179 27.69 19.60 -7.67
C VAL A 179 29.08 19.86 -7.12
N SER A 180 30.09 19.70 -7.96
CA SER A 180 31.49 19.90 -7.59
C SER A 180 32.21 20.80 -8.58
N ASN A 181 33.03 21.71 -8.07
CA ASN A 181 34.10 22.38 -8.81
C ASN A 181 35.37 22.43 -7.93
N ASP A 182 36.39 23.15 -8.37
CA ASP A 182 37.68 23.21 -7.65
C ASP A 182 37.57 23.76 -6.21
N ASP A 183 36.56 24.59 -5.93
CA ASP A 183 36.42 25.34 -4.67
C ASP A 183 35.25 24.85 -3.79
N LEU A 184 34.29 24.13 -4.37
CA LEU A 184 33.00 23.85 -3.74
C LEU A 184 32.51 22.44 -4.08
N LEU A 185 32.10 21.71 -3.05
CA LEU A 185 31.32 20.49 -3.15
C LEU A 185 29.99 20.68 -2.41
N LYS A 186 28.88 20.58 -3.13
CA LYS A 186 27.52 20.58 -2.58
C LYS A 186 26.86 19.24 -2.86
N SER A 187 26.09 18.75 -1.89
CA SER A 187 25.23 17.57 -2.04
C SER A 187 23.80 17.96 -1.70
N SER A 188 22.83 17.43 -2.45
CA SER A 188 21.43 17.47 -2.03
C SER A 188 21.22 16.47 -0.89
N GLU A 189 20.07 16.57 -0.25
CA GLU A 189 19.56 15.53 0.62
C GLU A 189 19.31 14.23 -0.17
N ILE A 190 19.42 13.10 0.53
CA ILE A 190 19.06 11.79 -0.01
C ILE A 190 17.54 11.71 -0.03
N ARG A 191 17.00 11.43 -1.21
CA ARG A 191 15.57 11.20 -1.42
C ARG A 191 15.31 9.71 -1.58
N HIS A 192 14.11 9.33 -1.19
CA HIS A 192 13.61 7.97 -1.20
C HIS A 192 12.31 7.97 -1.99
N GLU A 193 12.23 7.20 -3.06
CA GLU A 193 11.00 7.06 -3.85
C GLU A 193 10.66 5.58 -4.00
N HIS A 194 9.40 5.24 -3.75
CA HIS A 194 8.91 3.88 -3.95
C HIS A 194 8.53 3.72 -5.41
N ILE A 195 9.12 2.77 -6.13
CA ILE A 195 8.93 2.56 -7.57
C ILE A 195 7.97 1.42 -7.90
N ALA A 196 7.40 0.71 -6.91
CA ALA A 196 6.45 -0.38 -7.19
C ALA A 196 5.19 0.12 -7.91
N TYR A 197 4.79 1.38 -7.70
CA TYR A 197 3.63 1.96 -8.38
C TYR A 197 3.80 1.98 -9.90
N LEU A 198 5.03 1.95 -10.42
CA LEU A 198 5.31 1.86 -11.86
C LEU A 198 4.81 0.51 -12.41
N GLY A 199 4.92 -0.56 -11.62
CA GLY A 199 4.37 -1.87 -11.94
C GLY A 199 2.84 -1.85 -11.99
N THR A 200 2.20 -1.25 -10.99
CA THR A 200 0.74 -1.04 -10.95
C THR A 200 0.27 -0.18 -12.12
N GLN A 201 1.02 0.88 -12.47
CA GLN A 201 0.69 1.71 -13.62
C GLN A 201 0.75 0.90 -14.91
N TYR A 202 1.65 -0.07 -15.05
CA TYR A 202 1.83 -0.86 -16.27
C TYR A 202 0.89 -2.07 -16.38
N TYR A 203 0.77 -2.85 -15.30
CA TYR A 203 0.02 -4.12 -15.26
C TYR A 203 -1.33 -4.01 -14.54
N GLY A 204 -1.58 -2.92 -13.83
CA GLY A 204 -2.79 -2.70 -13.03
C GLY A 204 -2.74 -3.37 -11.66
N LEU A 205 -3.90 -3.33 -11.00
CA LEU A 205 -4.19 -4.05 -9.77
C LEU A 205 -4.84 -5.39 -10.11
N ILE A 206 -4.45 -6.44 -9.39
CA ILE A 206 -5.10 -7.75 -9.41
C ILE A 206 -5.64 -8.05 -8.02
N GLU A 207 -6.94 -8.28 -7.92
CA GLU A 207 -7.54 -8.76 -6.68
C GLU A 207 -7.86 -10.24 -6.84
N ALA A 208 -7.26 -11.07 -5.99
CA ALA A 208 -7.51 -12.50 -5.97
C ALA A 208 -8.15 -12.87 -4.63
N SER A 209 -9.36 -13.40 -4.68
CA SER A 209 -10.09 -13.86 -3.51
C SER A 209 -10.41 -15.33 -3.61
N GLY A 210 -10.36 -16.02 -2.47
CA GLY A 210 -10.86 -17.39 -2.36
C GLY A 210 -11.78 -17.54 -1.16
N HIS A 211 -12.81 -18.37 -1.33
CA HIS A 211 -13.71 -18.74 -0.25
C HIS A 211 -13.83 -20.26 -0.20
N ARG A 212 -13.45 -20.85 0.93
CA ARG A 212 -13.64 -22.27 1.20
C ARG A 212 -14.94 -22.48 1.98
N TYR A 213 -15.71 -23.47 1.55
CA TYR A 213 -16.94 -23.92 2.21
C TYR A 213 -16.92 -25.45 2.32
N ASP A 214 -17.91 -26.04 3.00
CA ASP A 214 -17.88 -27.47 3.37
C ASP A 214 -17.73 -28.45 2.20
N LYS A 215 -18.15 -28.05 1.00
CA LYS A 215 -18.21 -28.90 -0.20
C LYS A 215 -17.28 -28.46 -1.32
N GLY A 216 -16.34 -27.56 -1.05
CA GLY A 216 -15.44 -27.07 -2.07
C GLY A 216 -14.89 -25.68 -1.80
N TYR A 217 -14.54 -25.01 -2.89
CA TYR A 217 -14.03 -23.66 -2.84
C TYR A 217 -14.42 -22.88 -4.09
N TYR A 218 -14.45 -21.56 -3.93
CA TYR A 218 -14.72 -20.60 -4.98
C TYR A 218 -13.57 -19.61 -5.05
N ILE A 219 -12.95 -19.48 -6.22
CA ILE A 219 -11.88 -18.51 -6.47
C ILE A 219 -12.41 -17.46 -7.44
N THR A 220 -12.11 -16.20 -7.14
CA THR A 220 -12.37 -15.06 -8.02
C THR A 220 -11.10 -14.27 -8.19
N VAL A 221 -10.75 -13.92 -9.44
CA VAL A 221 -9.67 -13.00 -9.76
C VAL A 221 -10.26 -11.86 -10.57
N THR A 222 -10.10 -10.63 -10.11
CA THR A 222 -10.58 -9.43 -10.79
C THR A 222 -9.40 -8.55 -11.16
N LYS A 223 -9.53 -7.89 -12.32
CA LYS A 223 -8.70 -6.74 -12.68
C LYS A 223 -9.62 -5.52 -12.72
N PRO A 224 -9.64 -4.69 -11.65
CA PRO A 224 -10.41 -3.46 -11.64
C PRO A 224 -9.99 -2.55 -12.81
N HIS A 225 -10.94 -1.74 -13.31
CA HIS A 225 -10.62 -0.74 -14.32
C HIS A 225 -9.67 0.29 -13.70
N TYR A 226 -8.46 0.40 -14.26
CA TYR A 226 -7.48 1.41 -13.86
C TYR A 226 -7.57 2.57 -14.84
N TYR A 227 -7.60 3.81 -14.35
CA TYR A 227 -7.76 5.04 -15.15
C TYR A 227 -6.54 5.40 -16.03
N GLY A 228 -5.71 4.41 -16.41
CA GLY A 228 -4.57 4.57 -17.31
C GLY A 228 -4.83 3.89 -18.65
N GLU A 229 -4.57 4.61 -19.75
CA GLU A 229 -4.60 4.06 -21.12
C GLU A 229 -3.44 3.09 -21.34
N ASN A 230 -3.55 1.89 -20.77
CA ASN A 230 -2.55 0.85 -21.00
C ASN A 230 -3.05 -0.15 -22.03
N ASN A 231 -2.25 -0.35 -23.07
CA ASN A 231 -2.48 -1.35 -24.11
C ASN A 231 -2.30 -2.80 -23.62
N ILE A 232 -1.99 -3.01 -22.33
CA ILE A 232 -1.70 -4.32 -21.74
C ILE A 232 -2.91 -4.81 -20.94
N SER A 233 -3.63 -5.75 -21.55
CA SER A 233 -4.79 -6.40 -20.95
C SER A 233 -4.40 -7.72 -20.30
N LEU A 234 -5.15 -8.09 -19.26
CA LEU A 234 -5.05 -9.42 -18.67
C LEU A 234 -5.69 -10.40 -19.66
N SER A 235 -4.93 -11.41 -20.11
CA SER A 235 -5.37 -12.35 -21.15
C SER A 235 -5.89 -13.64 -20.53
N GLU A 236 -5.11 -14.24 -19.63
CA GLU A 236 -5.42 -15.55 -19.06
C GLU A 236 -5.12 -15.58 -17.57
N VAL A 237 -5.90 -16.37 -16.83
CA VAL A 237 -5.69 -16.61 -15.41
C VAL A 237 -5.77 -18.10 -15.15
N TYR A 238 -4.82 -18.61 -14.39
CA TYR A 238 -4.68 -20.01 -14.02
C TYR A 238 -4.67 -20.16 -12.50
N LEU A 239 -5.27 -21.25 -12.03
CA LEU A 239 -5.17 -21.72 -10.66
C LEU A 239 -4.28 -22.96 -10.65
N GLN A 240 -3.14 -22.85 -9.97
CA GLN A 240 -2.21 -23.96 -9.76
C GLN A 240 -2.43 -24.56 -8.37
N LYS A 241 -2.60 -25.87 -8.30
CA LYS A 241 -2.86 -26.63 -7.08
C LYS A 241 -1.65 -27.46 -6.72
N TYR A 242 -1.10 -27.25 -5.52
CA TYR A 242 0.09 -27.94 -5.03
C TYR A 242 -0.23 -28.83 -3.83
N LYS A 243 0.50 -29.95 -3.74
CA LYS A 243 0.56 -30.80 -2.55
C LYS A 243 2.01 -31.17 -2.27
N GLU A 244 2.48 -30.85 -1.07
CA GLU A 244 3.87 -31.12 -0.64
C GLU A 244 4.89 -30.54 -1.65
N ASN A 245 4.68 -29.29 -2.06
CA ASN A 245 5.46 -28.56 -3.09
C ASN A 245 5.47 -29.16 -4.50
N ARG A 246 4.69 -30.21 -4.78
CA ARG A 246 4.50 -30.74 -6.14
C ARG A 246 3.23 -30.17 -6.75
N LEU A 247 3.35 -29.63 -7.98
CA LEU A 247 2.19 -29.24 -8.79
C LEU A 247 1.38 -30.49 -9.13
N LEU A 248 0.11 -30.52 -8.70
CA LEU A 248 -0.82 -31.59 -8.99
C LEU A 248 -1.65 -31.28 -10.23
N GLU A 249 -2.13 -30.04 -10.32
CA GLU A 249 -3.08 -29.62 -11.34
C GLU A 249 -2.93 -28.13 -11.63
N GLU A 250 -3.13 -27.76 -12.88
CA GLU A 250 -3.24 -26.38 -13.33
C GLU A 250 -4.56 -26.23 -14.11
N GLU A 251 -5.41 -25.30 -13.66
CA GLU A 251 -6.72 -25.07 -14.26
C GLU A 251 -6.83 -23.64 -14.76
N LYS A 252 -7.25 -23.46 -16.02
CA LYS A 252 -7.59 -22.13 -16.54
C LYS A 252 -8.93 -21.67 -15.94
N LEU A 253 -8.98 -20.45 -15.40
CA LEU A 253 -10.22 -19.83 -14.95
C LEU A 253 -11.00 -19.27 -16.15
N THR A 254 -12.33 -19.28 -16.04
CA THR A 254 -13.20 -18.78 -17.09
C THR A 254 -13.49 -17.30 -16.85
N ALA A 255 -13.24 -16.46 -17.86
CA ALA A 255 -13.67 -15.07 -17.84
C ALA A 255 -15.21 -15.01 -17.92
N ASN A 256 -15.84 -14.34 -16.97
CA ASN A 256 -17.27 -14.07 -16.96
C ASN A 256 -17.50 -12.60 -17.34
N GLU A 257 -17.74 -12.37 -18.64
CA GLU A 257 -18.03 -11.04 -19.20
C GLU A 257 -19.49 -10.59 -18.96
N ASN A 258 -20.36 -11.49 -18.48
CA ASN A 258 -21.81 -11.26 -18.38
C ASN A 258 -22.29 -10.88 -16.97
N ASN A 259 -21.38 -10.66 -16.00
CA ASN A 259 -21.77 -10.23 -14.67
C ASN A 259 -22.14 -8.73 -14.66
N GLY A 260 -23.33 -8.40 -15.17
CA GLY A 260 -23.93 -7.05 -15.23
C GLY A 260 -24.20 -6.38 -13.87
N HIS A 261 -23.57 -6.84 -12.80
CA HIS A 261 -23.62 -6.26 -11.46
C HIS A 261 -22.28 -5.67 -10.99
N TYR A 262 -21.18 -5.94 -11.68
CA TYR A 262 -19.90 -5.29 -11.39
C TYR A 262 -19.74 -4.04 -12.26
N MET A 263 -18.98 -3.07 -11.75
CA MET A 263 -18.74 -1.81 -12.45
C MET A 263 -18.24 -2.06 -13.87
N ASP A 264 -18.69 -1.22 -14.80
CA ASP A 264 -18.33 -1.28 -16.21
C ASP A 264 -16.81 -1.42 -16.39
N GLY A 265 -16.38 -2.41 -17.19
CA GLY A 265 -14.96 -2.66 -17.49
C GLY A 265 -14.17 -3.56 -16.52
N VAL A 266 -14.80 -4.18 -15.51
CA VAL A 266 -14.11 -5.18 -14.65
C VAL A 266 -14.22 -6.58 -15.26
N ILE A 267 -13.07 -7.22 -15.55
CA ILE A 267 -13.03 -8.62 -15.97
C ILE A 267 -12.93 -9.50 -14.73
N VAL A 268 -13.88 -10.41 -14.58
CA VAL A 268 -13.94 -11.37 -13.47
C VAL A 268 -13.63 -12.77 -13.98
N TYR A 269 -12.60 -13.40 -13.42
CA TYR A 269 -12.26 -14.79 -13.67
C TYR A 269 -12.69 -15.62 -12.47
N GLU A 270 -13.52 -16.64 -12.69
CA GLU A 270 -14.07 -17.42 -11.59
C GLU A 270 -13.96 -18.93 -11.79
N LYS A 271 -13.85 -19.63 -10.67
CA LYS A 271 -13.89 -21.09 -10.63
C LYS A 271 -14.62 -21.54 -9.38
N ASN A 272 -15.66 -22.34 -9.60
CA ASN A 272 -16.31 -23.10 -8.55
C ASN A 272 -15.88 -24.57 -8.67
N ALA A 273 -15.20 -25.09 -7.65
CA ALA A 273 -14.73 -26.47 -7.61
C ALA A 273 -15.46 -27.22 -6.49
N PRO A 274 -16.42 -28.11 -6.81
CA PRO A 274 -16.99 -29.01 -5.84
C PRO A 274 -15.95 -30.08 -5.48
N ASP A 275 -15.17 -29.81 -4.45
CA ASP A 275 -14.14 -30.72 -3.96
C ASP A 275 -14.49 -31.12 -2.53
N GLU A 276 -15.07 -32.32 -2.37
CA GLU A 276 -15.46 -32.87 -1.07
C GLU A 276 -14.26 -33.02 -0.13
N LYS A 277 -13.03 -32.98 -0.63
CA LYS A 277 -11.80 -33.09 0.17
C LYS A 277 -10.72 -32.15 -0.35
N PHE A 278 -10.89 -30.86 -0.09
CA PHE A 278 -9.82 -29.87 -0.22
C PHE A 278 -8.53 -30.34 0.50
N ASN A 279 -7.58 -30.87 -0.27
CA ASN A 279 -6.36 -31.53 0.22
C ASN A 279 -5.11 -31.00 -0.48
N TYR A 280 -5.11 -29.70 -0.75
CA TYR A 280 -3.97 -28.98 -1.32
C TYR A 280 -3.19 -28.34 -0.17
N SER A 281 -1.86 -28.37 -0.26
CA SER A 281 -1.00 -27.64 0.68
C SER A 281 -0.84 -26.19 0.28
N ARG A 282 -0.96 -25.87 -1.02
CA ARG A 282 -0.80 -24.50 -1.54
C ARG A 282 -1.62 -24.30 -2.81
N LEU A 283 -2.24 -23.12 -2.94
CA LEU A 283 -2.88 -22.64 -4.17
C LEU A 283 -2.16 -21.38 -4.64
N VAL A 284 -1.85 -21.32 -5.94
CA VAL A 284 -1.17 -20.18 -6.57
C VAL A 284 -2.02 -19.70 -7.74
N VAL A 285 -2.24 -18.39 -7.82
CA VAL A 285 -2.85 -17.75 -8.99
C VAL A 285 -1.73 -17.32 -9.91
N ARG A 286 -1.77 -17.76 -11.17
CA ARG A 286 -0.89 -17.29 -12.25
C ARG A 286 -1.70 -16.47 -13.24
N VAL A 287 -1.28 -15.24 -13.49
CA VAL A 287 -1.87 -14.35 -14.49
C VAL A 287 -0.94 -14.21 -15.68
N VAL A 288 -1.51 -14.16 -16.89
CA VAL A 288 -0.81 -13.98 -18.16
C VAL A 288 -1.38 -12.75 -18.86
N TYR A 289 -0.51 -11.80 -19.20
CA TYR A 289 -0.88 -10.55 -19.88
C TYR A 289 -0.73 -10.64 -21.39
N SER A 290 -1.35 -9.71 -22.11
CA SER A 290 -1.33 -9.67 -23.59
C SER A 290 0.07 -9.50 -24.19
N ASN A 291 1.02 -8.99 -23.42
CA ASN A 291 2.44 -8.89 -23.79
C ASN A 291 3.25 -10.16 -23.50
N GLY A 292 2.62 -11.22 -22.99
CA GLY A 292 3.26 -12.49 -22.60
C GLY A 292 3.92 -12.47 -21.22
N ALA A 293 3.82 -11.37 -20.46
CA ALA A 293 4.32 -11.33 -19.09
C ALA A 293 3.44 -12.21 -18.17
N GLU A 294 4.10 -13.00 -17.32
CA GLU A 294 3.46 -13.91 -16.38
C GLU A 294 3.81 -13.52 -14.94
N PHE A 295 2.82 -13.54 -14.06
CA PHE A 295 3.02 -13.27 -12.63
C PHE A 295 2.28 -14.31 -11.79
N GLU A 296 2.91 -14.74 -10.71
CA GLU A 296 2.36 -15.73 -9.80
C GLU A 296 2.25 -15.17 -8.38
N ARG A 297 1.17 -15.52 -7.69
CA ARG A 297 0.99 -15.14 -6.29
C ARG A 297 0.25 -16.20 -5.51
N VAL A 298 0.73 -16.49 -4.30
CA VAL A 298 0.16 -17.53 -3.43
C VAL A 298 -1.16 -17.04 -2.85
N LEU A 299 -2.25 -17.74 -3.18
CA LEU A 299 -3.59 -17.43 -2.68
C LEU A 299 -3.89 -18.14 -1.34
N TYR A 300 -3.33 -19.35 -1.17
CA TYR A 300 -3.48 -20.16 0.03
C TYR A 300 -2.20 -20.96 0.24
N SER A 301 -1.71 -21.01 1.47
CA SER A 301 -0.74 -22.00 1.94
C SER A 301 -1.18 -22.52 3.30
N LYS A 302 -0.88 -23.79 3.56
CA LYS A 302 -1.04 -24.47 4.85
C LYS A 302 0.27 -24.45 5.64
#